data_AF-A0A0Q4CZV1-F1
#
_entry.id   AF-A0A0Q4CZV1-F1
#
_cell.length_a   1.000
_cell.length_b   1.000
_cell.length_c   1.000
_cell.angle_alpha   90.00
_cell.angle_beta   90.00
_cell.angle_gamma   90.00
#
_symmetry.space_group_name_H-M   'P 1'
#
loop_
_entity.id
_entity.type
_entity.pdbx_description
1 polymer ?
#
loop_
_entity_poly.entity_id
_entity_poly.type
_entity_poly.pdbx_seq_one_letter_code
_entity_poly.pdbx_strand_id
1 'polypeptide(L)'
;MVGKRVAFWCRGLLAAATLGTAAPAIAQSNDAELTVRTDRPGSTIDPDIYGQFVEHLGRGVYEGIWVGPDSPIPNTRGIRNDVAAALRKIRVPVIRWPGGCFADAYHWQDGLGPRDRRPVGINSAWNETPETNQFGIREFMDFIEQVGTKPFVWTNVGSGSVPEKRRLMVCYSTRNG
;
A
#
# COMPACT_ATOMS: atom_id res chain seq x y z
N MET A 1 -39.03 -20.59 -94.81
CA MET A 1 -38.06 -21.59 -94.30
C MET A 1 -36.94 -20.85 -93.60
N VAL A 2 -36.63 -21.24 -92.35
CA VAL A 2 -35.41 -20.92 -91.57
C VAL A 2 -35.20 -19.42 -91.24
N GLY A 3 -35.00 -18.98 -90.00
CA GLY A 3 -34.71 -19.69 -88.76
C GLY A 3 -34.99 -18.81 -87.55
N LYS A 4 -35.37 -19.47 -86.44
CA LYS A 4 -35.49 -18.88 -85.12
C LYS A 4 -34.09 -18.70 -84.53
N ARG A 5 -33.71 -17.48 -84.14
CA ARG A 5 -32.55 -17.25 -83.26
C ARG A 5 -33.05 -17.08 -81.83
N VAL A 6 -32.60 -18.00 -80.98
CA VAL A 6 -32.81 -18.01 -79.53
C VAL A 6 -31.89 -16.96 -78.92
N ALA A 7 -32.47 -15.99 -78.20
CA ALA A 7 -31.71 -15.03 -77.39
C ALA A 7 -31.73 -15.51 -75.93
N PHE A 8 -30.56 -15.87 -75.42
CA PHE A 8 -30.33 -16.18 -74.01
C PHE A 8 -30.43 -14.88 -73.19
N TRP A 9 -31.43 -14.82 -72.31
CA TRP A 9 -31.55 -13.75 -71.32
C TRP A 9 -30.62 -14.04 -70.14
N CYS A 10 -29.50 -13.32 -70.04
CA CYS A 10 -28.71 -13.27 -68.80
C CYS A 10 -29.49 -12.47 -67.76
N ARG A 11 -29.97 -13.16 -66.71
CA ARG A 11 -30.54 -12.54 -65.50
C ARG A 11 -29.41 -11.86 -64.71
N GLY A 12 -29.25 -10.55 -64.87
CA GLY A 12 -28.48 -9.73 -63.93
C GLY A 12 -29.34 -9.38 -62.72
N LEU A 13 -29.16 -10.08 -61.59
CA LEU A 13 -29.69 -9.67 -60.29
C LEU A 13 -28.86 -8.48 -59.79
N LEU A 14 -29.40 -7.26 -59.88
CA LEU A 14 -28.87 -6.12 -59.13
C LEU A 14 -29.22 -6.30 -57.65
N ALA A 15 -28.24 -6.69 -56.83
CA ALA A 15 -28.34 -6.56 -55.39
C ALA A 15 -28.08 -5.08 -55.03
N ALA A 16 -29.15 -4.36 -54.68
CA ALA A 16 -29.04 -3.01 -54.15
C ALA A 16 -28.41 -3.07 -52.76
N ALA A 17 -27.16 -2.65 -52.64
CA ALA A 17 -26.49 -2.47 -51.35
C ALA A 17 -27.11 -1.28 -50.63
N THR A 18 -28.00 -1.54 -49.66
CA THR A 18 -28.47 -0.53 -48.72
C THR A 18 -27.31 -0.17 -47.78
N LEU A 19 -26.61 0.91 -48.09
CA LEU A 19 -25.71 1.60 -47.17
C LEU A 19 -26.55 2.12 -45.99
N GLY A 20 -26.62 1.34 -44.91
CA GLY A 20 -27.16 1.82 -43.65
C GLY A 20 -26.25 2.91 -43.10
N THR A 21 -26.74 4.16 -43.07
CA THR A 21 -26.03 5.25 -42.39
C THR A 21 -26.10 5.02 -40.89
N ALA A 22 -24.97 4.62 -40.29
CA ALA A 22 -24.84 4.62 -38.84
C ALA A 22 -25.04 6.07 -38.34
N ALA A 23 -26.08 6.30 -37.53
CA ALA A 23 -26.26 7.58 -36.87
C ALA A 23 -25.06 7.83 -35.94
N PRO A 24 -24.52 9.06 -35.89
CA PRO A 24 -23.43 9.36 -34.97
C PRO A 24 -23.95 9.19 -33.54
N ALA A 25 -23.23 8.43 -32.72
CA ALA A 25 -23.49 8.38 -31.30
C ALA A 25 -23.16 9.76 -30.71
N ILE A 26 -24.18 10.52 -30.33
CA ILE A 26 -23.98 11.76 -29.56
C ILE A 26 -23.61 11.33 -28.15
N ALA A 27 -22.41 11.65 -27.71
CA ALA A 27 -22.00 11.45 -26.32
C ALA A 27 -22.90 12.30 -25.42
N GLN A 28 -23.64 11.68 -24.50
CA GLN A 28 -24.32 12.42 -23.44
C GLN A 28 -23.25 13.07 -22.54
N SER A 29 -23.23 14.40 -22.48
CA SER A 29 -22.51 15.09 -21.42
C SER A 29 -23.32 14.98 -20.13
N ASN A 30 -22.71 14.47 -19.08
CA ASN A 30 -23.28 14.52 -17.74
C ASN A 30 -22.78 15.81 -17.10
N ASP A 31 -23.47 16.90 -17.40
CA ASP A 31 -23.16 18.19 -16.80
C ASP A 31 -23.48 18.14 -15.31
N ALA A 32 -22.52 18.55 -14.47
CA ALA A 32 -22.66 18.62 -13.03
C ALA A 32 -22.27 20.01 -12.54
N GLU A 33 -23.11 20.59 -11.68
CA GLU A 33 -22.87 21.89 -11.06
C GLU A 33 -22.43 21.70 -9.60
N LEU A 34 -21.34 22.38 -9.19
CA LEU A 34 -20.80 22.36 -7.83
C LEU A 34 -20.61 23.81 -7.34
N THR A 35 -21.15 24.12 -6.16
CA THR A 35 -20.89 25.40 -5.47
C THR A 35 -19.95 25.19 -4.28
N VAL A 36 -18.84 25.94 -4.22
CA VAL A 36 -17.90 25.94 -3.10
C VAL A 36 -18.13 27.18 -2.22
N ARG A 37 -18.41 26.98 -0.94
CA ARG A 37 -18.70 28.04 0.04
C ARG A 37 -17.51 28.31 0.95
N THR A 38 -16.70 29.32 0.61
CA THR A 38 -15.52 29.70 1.41
C THR A 38 -15.86 30.52 2.65
N ASP A 39 -17.10 31.02 2.77
CA ASP A 39 -17.62 31.79 3.90
C ASP A 39 -18.22 30.91 5.03
N ARG A 40 -18.27 29.59 4.83
CA ARG A 40 -18.82 28.61 5.77
C ARG A 40 -17.84 27.47 6.00
N PRO A 41 -16.75 27.68 6.77
CA PRO A 41 -15.79 26.62 7.04
C PRO A 41 -16.45 25.46 7.79
N GLY A 42 -16.15 24.23 7.36
CA GLY A 42 -16.52 23.01 8.07
C GLY A 42 -15.51 22.63 9.15
N SER A 43 -15.53 21.36 9.57
CA SER A 43 -14.53 20.82 10.50
C SER A 43 -13.12 20.83 9.91
N THR A 44 -12.12 20.95 10.79
CA THR A 44 -10.72 20.76 10.38
C THR A 44 -10.50 19.31 9.97
N ILE A 45 -9.87 19.11 8.82
CA ILE A 45 -9.47 17.78 8.36
C ILE A 45 -8.23 17.39 9.18
N ASP A 46 -8.37 16.37 10.03
CA ASP A 46 -7.26 15.84 10.81
C ASP A 46 -6.18 15.29 9.86
N PRO A 47 -4.91 15.70 9.98
CA PRO A 47 -3.86 15.20 9.09
C PRO A 47 -3.71 13.68 9.16
N ASP A 48 -4.01 13.03 10.28
CA ASP A 48 -3.79 11.59 10.47
C ASP A 48 -4.66 10.71 9.54
N ILE A 49 -5.67 11.28 8.86
CA ILE A 49 -6.38 10.56 7.79
C ILE A 49 -5.46 10.18 6.62
N TYR A 50 -4.34 10.88 6.46
CA TYR A 50 -3.29 10.60 5.46
C TYR A 50 -2.19 9.66 6.00
N GLY A 51 -2.45 9.01 7.13
CA GLY A 51 -1.54 8.04 7.75
C GLY A 51 -1.20 6.86 6.84
N GLN A 52 -0.09 6.19 7.17
CA GLN A 52 0.40 5.03 6.42
C GLN A 52 0.42 3.78 7.28
N PHE A 53 0.58 2.65 6.61
CA PHE A 53 0.56 1.34 7.24
C PHE A 53 1.75 0.49 6.77
N VAL A 54 2.48 -0.09 7.73
CA VAL A 54 3.62 -0.97 7.50
C VAL A 54 3.38 -2.27 8.27
N GLU A 55 3.29 -3.37 7.54
CA GLU A 55 3.23 -4.71 8.11
C GLU A 55 4.48 -5.50 7.75
N HIS A 56 4.87 -6.43 8.63
CA HIS A 56 5.82 -7.49 8.31
C HIS A 56 5.19 -8.45 7.30
N LEU A 57 5.16 -8.03 6.03
CA LEU A 57 4.50 -8.72 4.93
C LEU A 57 5.34 -8.54 3.66
N GLY A 58 5.76 -9.66 3.08
CA GLY A 58 6.52 -9.70 1.85
C GLY A 58 7.76 -8.81 1.92
N ARG A 59 7.81 -7.78 1.08
CA ARG A 59 8.94 -6.84 0.97
C ARG A 59 8.64 -5.43 1.51
N GLY A 60 7.56 -5.29 2.28
CA GLY A 60 7.18 -3.99 2.84
C GLY A 60 8.22 -3.48 3.84
N VAL A 61 8.63 -4.36 4.77
CA VAL A 61 9.70 -4.06 5.74
C VAL A 61 11.07 -4.40 5.15
N TYR A 62 11.31 -5.68 4.84
CA TYR A 62 12.58 -6.16 4.29
C TYR A 62 12.73 -5.75 2.83
N GLU A 63 13.90 -5.19 2.46
CA GLU A 63 14.18 -4.50 1.19
C GLU A 63 13.43 -3.18 0.99
N GLY A 64 12.16 -3.09 1.41
CA GLY A 64 11.33 -1.89 1.28
C GLY A 64 11.80 -0.74 2.16
N ILE A 65 11.95 -0.98 3.46
CA ILE A 65 12.41 0.02 4.44
C ILE A 65 13.80 -0.37 4.97
N TRP A 66 13.91 -1.62 5.42
CA TRP A 66 15.09 -2.16 6.06
C TRP A 66 15.93 -2.95 5.06
N VAL A 67 17.17 -2.51 4.88
CA VAL A 67 18.19 -3.20 4.07
C VAL A 67 19.37 -3.70 4.91
N GLY A 68 19.47 -3.24 6.16
CA GLY A 68 20.60 -3.53 7.04
C GLY A 68 21.75 -2.52 6.87
N PRO A 69 22.52 -2.22 7.93
CA PRO A 69 23.55 -1.19 7.90
C PRO A 69 24.64 -1.42 6.85
N ASP A 70 25.00 -2.69 6.62
CA ASP A 70 26.08 -3.09 5.71
C ASP A 70 25.61 -3.27 4.25
N SER A 71 24.36 -2.91 3.95
CA SER A 71 23.83 -2.99 2.60
C SER A 71 24.54 -2.02 1.65
N PRO A 72 24.79 -2.41 0.39
CA PRO A 72 25.29 -1.48 -0.63
C PRO A 72 24.25 -0.40 -1.00
N ILE A 73 22.98 -0.60 -0.64
CA ILE A 73 21.93 0.41 -0.85
C ILE A 73 22.15 1.57 0.14
N PRO A 74 22.20 2.84 -0.33
CA PRO A 74 22.39 3.99 0.54
C PRO A 74 21.36 4.05 1.67
N ASN A 75 21.85 3.94 2.90
CA ASN A 75 21.02 3.81 4.09
C ASN A 75 21.57 4.63 5.27
N THR A 76 20.71 4.92 6.22
CA THR A 76 21.07 5.47 7.52
C THR A 76 20.66 4.45 8.58
N ARG A 77 21.65 3.85 9.26
CA ARG A 77 21.45 2.82 10.30
C ARG A 77 20.63 1.61 9.83
N GLY A 78 20.68 1.28 8.53
CA GLY A 78 19.98 0.17 7.91
C GLY A 78 18.63 0.50 7.27
N ILE A 79 18.15 1.74 7.43
CA ILE A 79 16.94 2.24 6.77
C ILE A 79 17.33 2.96 5.48
N ARG A 80 16.68 2.62 4.37
CA ARG A 80 17.02 3.23 3.07
C ARG A 80 16.71 4.72 3.02
N ASN A 81 17.68 5.51 2.53
CA ASN A 81 17.59 6.96 2.52
C ASN A 81 16.56 7.50 1.52
N ASP A 82 16.40 6.82 0.39
CA ASP A 82 15.47 7.21 -0.68
C ASP A 82 14.01 7.11 -0.22
N VAL A 83 13.65 6.03 0.45
CA VAL A 83 12.30 5.81 0.99
C VAL A 83 12.00 6.79 2.13
N ALA A 84 12.94 6.96 3.08
CA ALA A 84 12.75 7.92 4.15
C ALA A 84 12.58 9.36 3.62
N ALA A 85 13.34 9.74 2.59
CA ALA A 85 13.20 11.05 1.94
C ALA A 85 11.87 11.21 1.20
N ALA A 86 11.40 10.18 0.51
CA ALA A 86 10.11 10.21 -0.17
C ALA A 86 8.95 10.38 0.82
N LEU A 87 8.97 9.66 1.94
CA LEU A 87 7.95 9.76 2.99
C LEU A 87 7.95 11.15 3.66
N ARG A 88 9.14 11.73 3.90
CA ARG A 88 9.27 13.14 4.35
C ARG A 88 8.63 14.11 3.35
N LYS A 89 8.87 13.92 2.05
CA LYS A 89 8.39 14.82 1.00
C LYS A 89 6.87 14.89 0.95
N ILE A 90 6.19 13.77 1.19
CA ILE A 90 4.71 13.72 1.22
C ILE A 90 4.13 14.03 2.61
N ARG A 91 4.98 14.36 3.59
CA ARG A 91 4.59 14.74 4.96
C ARG A 91 3.68 13.70 5.62
N VAL A 92 4.10 12.43 5.62
CA VAL A 92 3.36 11.37 6.31
C VAL A 92 3.16 11.75 7.78
N PRO A 93 1.92 11.81 8.30
CA PRO A 93 1.66 12.33 9.65
C PRO A 93 1.75 11.24 10.73
N VAL A 94 1.41 10.00 10.39
CA VAL A 94 1.46 8.85 11.30
C VAL A 94 1.72 7.56 10.52
N ILE A 95 2.45 6.60 11.11
CA ILE A 95 2.68 5.27 10.54
C ILE A 95 2.31 4.18 11.55
N ARG A 96 1.44 3.26 11.15
CA ARG A 96 1.06 2.07 11.93
C ARG A 96 1.96 0.86 11.65
N TRP A 97 2.43 0.20 12.70
CA TRP A 97 3.31 -1.00 12.71
C TRP A 97 3.06 -1.84 13.99
N PRO A 98 3.37 -3.16 14.10
CA PRO A 98 3.93 -4.11 13.12
C PRO A 98 2.89 -4.76 12.20
N GLY A 99 1.64 -4.40 12.43
CA GLY A 99 0.55 -4.46 11.47
C GLY A 99 -0.23 -5.75 11.33
N GLY A 100 -1.50 -5.55 10.94
CA GLY A 100 -2.43 -6.55 10.45
C GLY A 100 -2.54 -7.79 11.33
N CYS A 101 -2.60 -8.93 10.66
CA CYS A 101 -2.65 -10.24 11.30
C CYS A 101 -1.29 -10.64 11.88
N PHE A 102 -0.16 -10.10 11.36
CA PHE A 102 1.15 -10.37 11.94
C PHE A 102 1.22 -9.91 13.41
N ALA A 103 0.65 -8.73 13.70
CA ALA A 103 0.74 -8.14 15.02
C ALA A 103 0.04 -8.94 16.13
N ASP A 104 -0.92 -9.81 15.79
CA ASP A 104 -1.65 -10.65 16.75
C ASP A 104 -0.91 -11.96 17.11
N ALA A 105 0.17 -12.28 16.40
CA ALA A 105 1.07 -13.38 16.70
C ALA A 105 2.48 -12.92 17.11
N TYR A 106 2.77 -11.63 16.96
CA TYR A 106 4.11 -11.08 17.17
C TYR A 106 4.39 -10.78 18.65
N HIS A 107 5.53 -11.27 19.16
CA HIS A 107 6.04 -10.94 20.48
C HIS A 107 7.14 -9.88 20.36
N TRP A 108 6.85 -8.65 20.78
CA TRP A 108 7.72 -7.49 20.53
C TRP A 108 9.14 -7.62 21.12
N GLN A 109 9.31 -8.47 22.13
CA GLN A 109 10.61 -8.77 22.75
C GLN A 109 11.55 -9.52 21.80
N ASP A 110 11.01 -10.26 20.83
CA ASP A 110 11.80 -11.00 19.84
C ASP A 110 12.57 -10.03 18.93
N GLY A 111 12.04 -8.83 18.74
CA GLY A 111 12.70 -7.70 18.06
C GLY A 111 13.69 -6.91 18.94
N LEU A 112 14.03 -7.37 20.15
CA LEU A 112 14.99 -6.71 21.04
C LEU A 112 16.33 -7.46 21.12
N GLY A 113 17.31 -6.82 21.73
CA GLY A 113 18.68 -7.31 21.88
C GLY A 113 19.55 -7.12 20.61
N PRO A 114 20.77 -7.69 20.65
CA PRO A 114 21.66 -7.78 19.50
C PRO A 114 20.97 -8.52 18.34
N ARG A 115 21.04 -7.94 17.13
CA ARG A 115 20.28 -8.42 15.97
C ARG A 115 20.63 -9.85 15.55
N ASP A 116 21.89 -10.23 15.68
CA ASP A 116 22.44 -11.56 15.40
C ASP A 116 21.94 -12.64 16.37
N ARG A 117 21.34 -12.24 17.50
CA ARG A 117 20.83 -13.15 18.54
C ARG A 117 19.31 -13.18 18.65
N ARG A 118 18.61 -12.45 17.77
CA ARG A 118 17.14 -12.44 17.75
C ARG A 118 16.64 -13.78 17.20
N PRO A 119 15.53 -14.32 17.75
CA PRO A 119 14.97 -15.56 17.26
C PRO A 119 14.43 -15.37 15.84
N VAL A 120 14.60 -16.39 15.00
CA VAL A 120 13.91 -16.47 13.70
C VAL A 120 12.61 -17.22 13.91
N GLY A 121 11.48 -16.53 13.71
CA GLY A 121 10.15 -17.08 13.81
C GLY A 121 9.56 -17.45 12.46
N ILE A 122 8.31 -17.94 12.47
CA ILE A 122 7.51 -18.18 11.27
C ILE A 122 6.37 -17.16 11.26
N ASN A 123 6.25 -16.41 10.17
CA ASN A 123 5.14 -15.53 9.92
C ASN A 123 3.93 -16.33 9.42
N SER A 124 3.15 -16.88 10.34
CA SER A 124 1.95 -17.67 10.04
C SER A 124 0.84 -16.85 9.38
N ALA A 125 0.86 -15.53 9.56
CA ALA A 125 -0.07 -14.60 8.92
C ALA A 125 0.16 -14.51 7.41
N TRP A 126 1.40 -14.67 6.94
CA TRP A 126 1.78 -14.44 5.54
C TRP A 126 2.72 -15.53 5.00
N ASN A 127 2.11 -16.56 4.39
CA ASN A 127 2.78 -17.66 3.67
C ASN A 127 3.83 -18.44 4.48
N GLU A 128 3.73 -18.45 5.81
CA GLU A 128 4.68 -19.15 6.70
C GLU A 128 6.14 -18.75 6.43
N THR A 129 6.35 -17.49 6.03
CA THR A 129 7.68 -17.00 5.68
C THR A 129 8.55 -16.79 6.92
N PRO A 130 9.87 -17.03 6.85
CA PRO A 130 10.75 -16.77 7.99
C PRO A 130 10.75 -15.28 8.38
N GLU A 131 10.52 -15.01 9.66
CA GLU A 131 10.61 -13.67 10.25
C GLU A 131 11.89 -13.58 11.09
N THR A 132 12.86 -12.82 10.60
CA THR A 132 14.21 -12.74 11.20
C THR A 132 14.30 -11.81 12.41
N ASN A 133 13.28 -10.99 12.65
CA ASN A 133 13.22 -9.96 13.68
C ASN A 133 14.37 -8.93 13.61
N GLN A 134 15.05 -8.82 12.46
CA GLN A 134 16.12 -7.83 12.25
C GLN A 134 15.59 -6.40 12.33
N PHE A 135 14.33 -6.20 11.92
CA PHE A 135 13.59 -4.96 12.09
C PHE A 135 12.60 -5.09 13.25
N GLY A 136 12.98 -4.63 14.43
CA GLY A 136 12.13 -4.65 15.61
C GLY A 136 11.65 -3.25 16.00
N ILE A 137 11.11 -3.12 17.21
CA ILE A 137 10.59 -1.84 17.72
C ILE A 137 11.66 -0.74 17.75
N ARG A 138 12.94 -1.08 17.94
CA ARG A 138 14.03 -0.09 17.93
C ARG A 138 14.27 0.48 16.53
N GLU A 139 14.34 -0.39 15.54
CA GLU A 139 14.51 0.01 14.15
C GLU A 139 13.27 0.76 13.63
N PHE A 140 12.06 0.37 14.08
CA PHE A 140 10.83 1.11 13.78
C PHE A 140 10.87 2.54 14.34
N MET A 141 11.23 2.73 15.60
CA MET A 141 11.29 4.08 16.19
C MET A 141 12.37 4.95 15.51
N ASP A 142 13.51 4.35 15.15
CA ASP A 142 14.55 5.04 14.36
C ASP A 142 14.04 5.45 12.97
N PHE A 143 13.27 4.59 12.30
CA PHE A 143 12.63 4.93 11.03
C PHE A 143 11.64 6.09 11.17
N ILE A 144 10.85 6.11 12.25
CA ILE A 144 9.91 7.17 12.55
C ILE A 144 10.62 8.51 12.78
N GLU A 145 11.75 8.51 13.50
CA GLU A 145 12.61 9.69 13.70
C GLU A 145 13.21 10.17 12.37
N GLN A 146 13.75 9.26 11.55
CA GLN A 146 14.32 9.60 10.25
C GLN A 146 13.27 10.17 9.27
N VAL A 147 12.02 9.74 9.37
CA VAL A 147 10.89 10.27 8.57
C VAL A 147 10.29 11.54 9.21
N GLY A 148 10.48 11.77 10.50
CA GLY A 148 9.88 12.91 11.22
C GLY A 148 8.35 12.81 11.31
N THR A 149 7.85 11.60 11.60
CA THR A 149 6.41 11.29 11.67
C THR A 149 6.02 10.77 13.06
N LYS A 150 4.72 10.53 13.31
CA LYS A 150 4.26 9.92 14.56
C LYS A 150 4.23 8.38 14.45
N PRO A 151 4.65 7.67 15.49
CA PRO A 151 4.46 6.23 15.56
C PRO A 151 3.04 5.88 16.00
N PHE A 152 2.45 4.86 15.37
CA PHE A 152 1.30 4.13 15.87
C PHE A 152 1.73 2.67 16.03
N VAL A 153 1.93 2.22 17.28
CA VAL A 153 2.33 0.84 17.58
C VAL A 153 1.10 0.01 17.97
N TRP A 154 0.87 -1.09 17.25
CA TRP A 154 -0.13 -2.09 17.61
C TRP A 154 0.44 -3.10 18.61
N THR A 155 -0.36 -3.47 19.61
CA THR A 155 0.02 -4.47 20.62
C THR A 155 -0.67 -5.79 20.34
N ASN A 156 0.05 -6.90 20.44
CA ASN A 156 -0.52 -8.24 20.27
C ASN A 156 -1.61 -8.53 21.30
N VAL A 157 -2.88 -8.60 20.87
CA VAL A 157 -4.00 -8.99 21.72
C VAL A 157 -4.39 -10.46 21.56
N GLY A 158 -4.14 -11.06 20.40
CA GLY A 158 -4.53 -12.43 20.08
C GLY A 158 -3.81 -13.49 20.92
N SER A 159 -2.47 -13.50 20.86
CA SER A 159 -1.63 -14.49 21.55
C SER A 159 -0.78 -13.89 22.69
N GLY A 160 -0.70 -12.56 22.77
CA GLY A 160 0.10 -11.84 23.75
C GLY A 160 -0.56 -11.67 25.12
N SER A 161 0.27 -11.53 26.15
CA SER A 161 -0.21 -11.37 27.54
C SER A 161 -0.48 -9.91 27.93
N VAL A 162 -1.33 -9.66 28.95
CA VAL A 162 -1.51 -8.30 29.50
C VAL A 162 -0.19 -7.70 30.03
N PRO A 163 0.64 -8.45 30.78
CA PRO A 163 1.95 -7.94 31.20
C PRO A 163 2.87 -7.56 30.04
N GLU A 164 2.85 -8.30 28.94
CA GLU A 164 3.62 -8.00 27.72
C GLU A 164 3.21 -6.67 27.12
N LYS A 165 1.91 -6.44 26.95
CA LYS A 165 1.35 -5.17 26.45
C LYS A 165 1.75 -3.99 27.34
N ARG A 166 1.65 -4.16 28.66
CA ARG A 166 2.06 -3.13 29.63
C ARG A 166 3.54 -2.78 29.50
N ARG A 167 4.42 -3.78 29.33
CA ARG A 167 5.87 -3.53 29.16
C ARG A 167 6.17 -2.80 27.85
N LEU A 168 5.48 -3.13 26.76
CA LEU A 168 5.62 -2.41 25.50
C LEU A 168 5.23 -0.93 25.66
N MET A 169 4.12 -0.65 26.33
CA MET A 169 3.68 0.73 26.58
C MET A 169 4.68 1.51 27.45
N VAL A 170 5.24 0.89 28.49
CA VAL A 170 6.32 1.52 29.28
C VAL A 170 7.56 1.77 28.42
N CYS A 171 8.02 0.78 27.66
CA CYS A 171 9.21 0.88 26.82
C CYS A 171 9.08 2.00 25.77
N TYR A 172 7.89 2.12 25.18
CA TYR A 172 7.53 3.20 24.25
C TYR A 172 7.55 4.57 24.94
N SER A 173 6.88 4.73 26.08
CA SER A 173 6.77 6.02 26.77
C SER A 173 8.11 6.52 27.35
N THR A 174 8.99 5.62 27.79
CA THR A 174 10.28 6.01 28.40
C THR A 174 11.35 6.44 27.39
N ARG A 175 11.10 6.37 26.08
CA ARG A 175 12.01 6.90 25.05
C ARG A 175 11.64 8.30 24.56
N ASN A 176 10.47 8.82 24.92
CA ASN A 176 10.03 10.18 24.58
C ASN A 176 10.28 11.18 25.74
N GLY A 177 11.22 10.90 26.63
CA GLY A 177 11.61 11.75 27.76
C GLY A 177 13.12 11.92 27.87
#